data_AF-A0AAW5N2Z1-F1
#
_entry.id   AF-A0AAW5N2Z1-F1
#
_cell.length_a   1.000
_cell.length_b   1.000
_cell.length_c   1.000
_cell.angle_alpha   90.00
_cell.angle_beta   90.00
_cell.angle_gamma   90.00
#
_symmetry.space_group_name_H-M   'P 1'
#
loop_
_entity.id
_entity.type
_entity.pdbx_description
1 polymer ?
#
loop_
_entity_poly.entity_id
_entity_poly.type
_entity_poly.pdbx_seq_one_letter_code
_entity_poly.pdbx_strand_id
1 'polypeptide(L)'
;VGSAAKVDAALALGAARAINYRDEDFVEAVRVVTGGEGANVILDMVGGDYIERNLRAAALEGRIVQIAFLKGAKVEIDLMRLMLRRLT
;
A
#
# COMPACT_ATOMS: atom_id res chain seq x y z
N VAL A 1 7.82 6.25 -1.68
CA VAL A 1 8.58 7.20 -2.54
C VAL A 1 9.82 6.52 -3.11
N GLY A 2 10.54 7.14 -4.06
CA GLY A 2 11.66 6.50 -4.78
C GLY A 2 13.05 7.09 -4.53
N SER A 3 13.21 7.96 -3.54
CA SER A 3 14.50 8.57 -3.15
C SER A 3 14.45 9.13 -1.73
N ALA A 4 15.61 9.26 -1.08
CA ALA A 4 15.75 9.85 0.26
C ALA A 4 15.18 11.27 0.34
N ALA A 5 15.49 12.14 -0.62
CA ALA A 5 14.93 13.50 -0.65
C ALA A 5 13.39 13.52 -0.68
N LYS A 6 12.74 12.53 -1.30
CA LYS A 6 11.27 12.42 -1.30
C LYS A 6 10.75 11.84 0.03
N VAL A 7 11.55 11.07 0.76
CA VAL A 7 11.20 10.61 2.12
C VAL A 7 11.15 11.82 3.03
N ASP A 8 12.22 12.63 3.04
CA ASP A 8 12.32 13.83 3.87
C ASP A 8 11.20 14.83 3.57
N ALA A 9 10.90 15.04 2.27
CA ALA A 9 9.81 15.90 1.86
C ALA A 9 8.44 15.39 2.36
N ALA A 10 8.17 14.08 2.31
CA ALA A 10 6.91 13.52 2.80
C ALA A 10 6.78 13.66 4.31
N LEU A 11 7.87 13.44 5.07
CA LEU A 11 7.90 13.66 6.51
C LEU A 11 7.67 15.13 6.87
N ALA A 12 8.29 16.06 6.14
CA ALA A 12 8.10 17.50 6.32
C ALA A 12 6.65 17.96 6.06
N LEU A 13 5.91 17.25 5.20
CA LEU A 13 4.50 17.48 4.93
C LEU A 13 3.56 16.84 5.98
N GLY A 14 4.11 16.20 7.01
CA GLY A 14 3.35 15.62 8.12
C GLY A 14 3.08 14.12 8.02
N ALA A 15 3.74 13.40 7.11
CA ALA A 15 3.64 11.94 7.12
C ALA A 15 4.28 11.37 8.39
N ALA A 16 3.55 10.50 9.11
CA ALA A 16 4.10 9.79 10.27
C ALA A 16 5.20 8.79 9.91
N ARG A 17 5.14 8.24 8.68
CA ARG A 17 6.16 7.36 8.10
C ARG A 17 6.19 7.58 6.58
N ALA A 18 7.39 7.63 6.03
CA ALA A 18 7.63 7.60 4.59
C ALA A 18 8.57 6.44 4.25
N ILE A 19 8.24 5.67 3.21
CA ILE A 19 8.95 4.44 2.83
C ILE A 19 9.57 4.64 1.45
N ASN A 20 10.86 4.38 1.31
CA ASN A 20 11.50 4.26 0.00
C ASN A 20 11.34 2.82 -0.52
N TYR A 21 10.49 2.62 -1.54
CA TYR A 21 10.15 1.28 -2.04
C TYR A 21 11.35 0.55 -2.69
N ARG A 22 12.46 1.26 -2.93
CA ARG A 22 13.70 0.68 -3.46
C ARG A 22 14.53 0.00 -2.38
N ASP A 23 14.38 0.44 -1.13
CA ASP A 23 15.22 0.02 -0.02
C ASP A 23 14.45 -0.85 0.99
N GLU A 24 13.12 -0.67 1.08
CA GLU A 24 12.26 -1.33 2.06
C GLU A 24 10.98 -1.85 1.39
N ASP A 25 10.48 -3.02 1.85
CA ASP A 25 9.17 -3.51 1.47
C ASP A 25 8.07 -2.76 2.25
N PHE A 26 7.24 -2.02 1.52
CA PHE A 26 6.16 -1.26 2.14
C PHE A 26 5.10 -2.12 2.83
N VAL A 27 4.90 -3.38 2.40
CA VAL A 27 3.90 -4.27 3.03
C VAL A 27 4.33 -4.60 4.45
N GLU A 28 5.62 -4.91 4.62
CA GLU A 28 6.21 -5.17 5.93
C GLU A 28 6.29 -3.91 6.78
N ALA A 29 6.68 -2.78 6.19
CA ALA A 29 6.73 -1.51 6.89
C ALA A 29 5.34 -1.09 7.42
N VAL A 30 4.28 -1.24 6.61
CA VAL A 30 2.90 -1.00 7.05
C VAL A 30 2.54 -1.92 8.21
N ARG A 31 2.88 -3.21 8.12
CA ARG A 31 2.62 -4.17 9.20
C ARG A 31 3.30 -3.75 10.51
N VAL A 32 4.56 -3.33 10.47
CA VAL A 32 5.30 -2.86 11.66
C VAL A 32 4.65 -1.62 12.27
N VAL A 33 4.35 -0.61 11.44
CA VAL A 33 3.80 0.68 11.90
C VAL A 33 2.39 0.53 12.48
N THR A 34 1.63 -0.45 11.99
CA THR A 34 0.23 -0.71 12.41
C THR A 34 0.12 -1.80 13.48
N GLY A 35 1.23 -2.27 14.06
CA GLY A 35 1.20 -3.34 15.07
C GLY A 35 0.66 -4.67 14.56
N GLY A 36 0.72 -4.91 13.25
CA GLY A 36 0.24 -6.12 12.60
C GLY A 36 -1.16 -6.00 11.98
N GLU A 37 -1.89 -4.92 12.24
CA GLU A 37 -3.29 -4.79 11.80
C GLU A 37 -3.42 -4.52 10.30
N GLY A 38 -2.49 -3.76 9.72
CA GLY A 38 -2.56 -3.29 8.33
C GLY A 38 -3.21 -1.91 8.20
N ALA A 39 -3.26 -1.39 6.97
CA ALA A 39 -3.85 -0.09 6.68
C ALA A 39 -5.38 -0.19 6.52
N ASN A 40 -6.13 0.65 7.24
CA ASN A 40 -7.60 0.71 7.10
C ASN A 40 -8.03 1.32 5.76
N VAL A 41 -7.24 2.24 5.20
CA VAL A 41 -7.50 2.84 3.89
C VAL A 41 -6.20 2.91 3.11
N ILE A 42 -6.23 2.44 1.86
CA ILE A 42 -5.13 2.54 0.90
C ILE A 42 -5.59 3.36 -0.30
N LEU A 43 -4.82 4.38 -0.65
CA LEU A 43 -4.99 5.16 -1.88
C LEU A 43 -3.91 4.72 -2.87
N ASP A 44 -4.31 4.05 -3.94
CA ASP A 44 -3.38 3.49 -4.93
C ASP A 44 -3.48 4.25 -6.25
N MET A 45 -2.34 4.71 -6.74
CA MET A 45 -2.19 5.36 -8.05
C MET A 45 -1.29 4.55 -8.99
N VAL A 46 -0.66 3.49 -8.50
CA VAL A 46 0.34 2.70 -9.22
C VAL A 46 -0.33 1.60 -10.01
N GLY A 47 -1.21 0.82 -9.38
CA GLY A 47 -1.82 -0.34 -10.02
C GLY A 47 -0.81 -1.44 -10.37
N GLY A 48 -1.14 -2.31 -11.33
CA GLY A 48 -0.26 -3.41 -11.71
C GLY A 48 0.06 -4.34 -10.54
N ASP A 49 1.34 -4.66 -10.36
CA ASP A 49 1.85 -5.52 -9.28
C ASP A 49 1.55 -5.00 -7.86
N TYR A 50 1.23 -3.71 -7.72
CA TYR A 50 0.89 -3.12 -6.42
C TYR A 50 -0.47 -3.57 -5.91
N ILE A 51 -1.39 -4.00 -6.79
CA ILE A 51 -2.74 -4.39 -6.40
C ILE A 51 -2.69 -5.55 -5.39
N GLU A 52 -1.93 -6.61 -5.69
CA GLU A 52 -1.80 -7.74 -4.76
C GLU A 52 -1.09 -7.35 -3.46
N ARG A 53 -0.06 -6.50 -3.55
CA ARG A 53 0.68 -6.01 -2.38
C ARG A 53 -0.21 -5.17 -1.47
N ASN A 54 -1.10 -4.36 -2.04
CA ASN A 54 -2.09 -3.58 -1.30
C ASN A 54 -3.11 -4.49 -0.59
N LEU A 55 -3.56 -5.58 -1.22
CA LEU A 55 -4.41 -6.58 -0.54
C LEU A 55 -3.70 -7.23 0.67
N ARG A 56 -2.38 -7.38 0.62
CA ARG A 56 -1.58 -7.92 1.75
C ARG A 56 -1.45 -6.91 2.87
N ALA A 57 -1.22 -5.64 2.53
CA ALA A 57 -1.01 -4.54 3.47
C ALA A 57 -2.30 -4.00 4.10
N ALA A 58 -3.47 -4.29 3.51
CA ALA A 58 -4.76 -3.83 4.03
C ALA A 58 -5.15 -4.52 5.35
N ALA A 59 -5.83 -3.78 6.21
CA ALA A 59 -6.45 -4.30 7.42
C ALA A 59 -7.69 -5.15 7.13
N LEU A 60 -8.18 -5.86 8.15
CA LEU A 60 -9.53 -6.44 8.11
C LEU A 60 -10.55 -5.32 7.91
N GLU A 61 -11.49 -5.51 6.99
CA GLU A 61 -12.51 -4.53 6.59
C GLU A 61 -11.91 -3.21 6.05
N GLY A 62 -10.66 -3.26 5.57
CA GLY A 62 -10.00 -2.13 4.95
C GLY A 62 -10.56 -1.77 3.57
N ARG A 63 -10.34 -0.51 3.16
CA ARG A 63 -10.75 0.02 1.85
C ARG A 63 -9.55 0.29 0.96
N ILE A 64 -9.64 -0.12 -0.31
CA ILE A 64 -8.62 0.20 -1.31
C ILE A 64 -9.25 1.04 -2.43
N VAL A 65 -8.82 2.29 -2.53
CA VAL A 65 -9.28 3.22 -3.57
C VAL A 65 -8.25 3.31 -4.68
N GLN A 66 -8.59 2.82 -5.86
CA GLN A 66 -7.78 2.96 -7.07
C GLN A 66 -8.06 4.32 -7.71
N ILE A 67 -7.08 5.22 -7.68
CA ILE A 67 -7.15 6.58 -8.25
C ILE A 67 -6.61 6.59 -9.68
N ALA A 68 -5.56 5.81 -9.96
CA ALA A 68 -4.93 5.71 -11.27
C ALA A 68 -4.18 4.38 -11.45
N PHE A 69 -3.79 4.07 -12.69
CA PHE A 69 -3.10 2.83 -13.05
C PHE A 69 -1.81 3.09 -13.85
N LEU A 70 -0.78 3.64 -13.19
CA LEU A 70 0.50 3.95 -13.85
C LEU A 70 1.24 2.71 -14.40
N LYS A 71 1.03 1.55 -13.79
CA LYS A 71 1.60 0.26 -14.22
C LYS A 71 0.59 -0.66 -14.91
N GLY A 72 -0.55 -0.13 -15.34
CA GLY A 72 -1.58 -0.87 -16.05
C GLY A 72 -2.77 -1.28 -15.18
N ALA A 73 -3.93 -1.32 -15.82
CA ALA A 73 -5.23 -1.53 -15.17
C ALA A 73 -5.72 -2.98 -15.19
N LYS A 74 -5.00 -3.89 -15.87
CA LYS A 74 -5.35 -5.30 -16.00
C LYS A 74 -4.27 -6.14 -15.33
N VAL A 75 -4.67 -6.96 -14.37
CA VAL A 75 -3.77 -7.83 -13.60
C VAL A 75 -4.46 -9.15 -13.31
N GLU A 76 -3.65 -10.20 -13.13
CA GLU A 76 -4.08 -11.47 -12.56
C GLU A 76 -3.66 -11.48 -11.09
N ILE A 77 -4.60 -11.76 -10.18
CA ILE A 77 -4.38 -11.72 -8.73
C ILE A 77 -5.16 -12.83 -8.02
N ASP A 78 -4.67 -13.25 -6.87
CA ASP A 78 -5.40 -14.14 -5.95
C ASP A 78 -6.42 -13.36 -5.11
N LEU A 79 -7.71 -13.58 -5.41
CA LEU A 79 -8.84 -12.93 -4.74
C LEU A 79 -9.17 -13.52 -3.36
N MET A 80 -8.51 -14.61 -2.93
CA MET A 80 -8.72 -15.16 -1.58
C MET A 80 -8.46 -14.13 -0.49
N ARG A 81 -7.44 -13.28 -0.65
CA ARG A 81 -7.12 -12.23 0.33
C ARG A 81 -8.21 -11.17 0.42
N LEU A 82 -8.85 -10.84 -0.71
CA LEU A 82 -9.97 -9.90 -0.74
C LEU A 82 -11.13 -10.43 0.11
N MET A 83 -11.47 -11.72 -0.04
CA MET A 83 -12.54 -12.36 0.75
C MET A 83 -12.18 -12.48 2.23
N LEU A 84 -10.98 -13.00 2.55
CA LEU A 84 -10.55 -13.23 3.93
C LEU A 84 -10.49 -11.93 4.75
N ARG A 85 -10.10 -10.82 4.10
CA ARG A 85 -10.04 -9.50 4.74
C ARG A 85 -11.31 -8.66 4.55
N ARG A 86 -12.31 -9.13 3.79
CA ARG A 86 -13.59 -8.41 3.52
C ARG A 86 -13.36 -6.99 2.98
N LEU A 87 -12.46 -6.86 2.02
CA LEU A 87 -12.05 -5.55 1.51
C LEU A 87 -13.14 -4.94 0.62
N THR A 88 -13.21 -3.60 0.63
CA THR A 88 -14.12 -2.79 -0.21
C THR A 88 -13.37 -1.81 -1.10
#